data_AF-A0A662FTG4-F1
#
_entry.id   AF-A0A662FTG4-F1
#
_cell.length_a   1.000
_cell.length_b   1.000
_cell.length_c   1.000
_cell.angle_alpha   90.00
_cell.angle_beta   90.00
_cell.angle_gamma   90.00
#
_symmetry.space_group_name_H-M   'P 1'
#
loop_
_entity.id
_entity.type
_entity.pdbx_description
1 polymer ?
#
loop_
_entity_poly.entity_id
_entity_poly.type
_entity_poly.pdbx_seq_one_letter_code
_entity_poly.pdbx_strand_id
1 'polypeptide(L)'
;KVENVMDIKRVFTVPLSIHRRLDLCTICFKPDELDSFDISWANPEKFRHNTNWRLYVEGEGDELAIKALSEVKGYPGWTRADKIRSAIKLKEEKRGKAGERKEGGKIGRYYVMALLQAARYFTLTGDLDKAKSFGLNRAIFYAWAKHYGKGYTPKTVIRRRAPSGRVEAKEGKYKFTVACGEQVPVSDRGWFIMGGKEQMPDEYDRVIAGKIDKVVPYNKAWKAALEYVKSFPATILSDPQRFYEEVYKPVRDTFYRDVIQRKEKTKKVRTLEDFFS
;
A
#
# COMPACT_ATOMS: atom_id res chain seq x y z
N LYS A 1 8.95 40.86 1.86
CA LYS A 1 8.14 40.11 0.87
C LYS A 1 8.48 38.63 1.07
N VAL A 2 7.61 37.85 1.72
CA VAL A 2 7.88 36.42 1.95
C VAL A 2 7.74 35.71 0.59
N GLU A 3 8.83 35.20 0.06
CA GLU A 3 8.84 34.50 -1.22
C GLU A 3 8.23 33.11 -1.04
N ASN A 4 6.94 32.97 -1.35
CA ASN A 4 6.20 31.72 -1.17
C ASN A 4 6.39 30.72 -2.35
N VAL A 5 7.45 30.86 -3.14
CA VAL A 5 7.72 30.03 -4.32
C VAL A 5 8.87 29.06 -3.98
N MET A 6 8.54 27.78 -3.80
CA MET A 6 9.55 26.71 -3.79
C MET A 6 9.91 26.34 -5.23
N ASP A 7 11.11 26.74 -5.67
CA ASP A 7 11.71 26.28 -6.91
C ASP A 7 12.53 25.00 -6.63
N ILE A 8 12.34 23.94 -7.43
CA ILE A 8 13.08 22.68 -7.32
C ILE A 8 14.58 22.91 -7.60
N LYS A 9 14.92 23.94 -8.37
CA LYS A 9 16.30 24.36 -8.64
C LYS A 9 16.81 25.40 -7.62
N ARG A 10 16.05 25.68 -6.55
CA ARG A 10 16.45 26.67 -5.56
C ARG A 10 17.72 26.21 -4.85
N VAL A 11 18.72 27.08 -4.91
CA VAL A 11 19.97 26.90 -4.16
C VAL A 11 19.77 27.47 -2.76
N PHE A 12 20.21 26.72 -1.75
CA PHE A 12 20.20 27.17 -0.37
C PHE A 12 21.58 27.70 0.02
N THR A 13 21.61 28.69 0.91
CA THR A 13 22.87 29.21 1.47
C THR A 13 23.56 28.12 2.29
N VAL A 14 24.85 27.92 2.04
CA VAL A 14 25.66 26.95 2.77
C VAL A 14 25.81 27.41 4.23
N PRO A 15 25.64 26.53 5.23
CA PRO A 15 25.89 26.86 6.63
C PRO A 15 27.27 27.48 6.84
N LEU A 16 27.36 28.41 7.79
CA LEU A 16 28.52 29.22 8.15
C LEU A 16 29.03 30.17 7.05
N SER A 17 28.28 30.36 5.96
CA SER A 17 28.58 31.41 4.99
C SER A 17 28.27 32.80 5.55
N ILE A 18 29.08 33.78 5.16
CA ILE A 18 28.90 35.19 5.56
C ILE A 18 28.00 35.92 4.57
N HIS A 19 27.03 36.67 5.09
CA HIS A 19 26.11 37.47 4.31
C HIS A 19 26.76 38.81 3.92
N ARG A 20 27.09 38.96 2.63
CA ARG A 20 27.86 40.08 2.05
C ARG A 20 27.43 41.50 2.46
N ARG A 21 26.15 41.73 2.78
CA ARG A 21 25.61 43.08 3.06
C ARG A 21 25.25 43.34 4.52
N LEU A 22 25.06 42.29 5.32
CA LEU A 22 24.48 42.43 6.66
C LEU A 22 25.49 42.11 7.76
N ASP A 23 26.70 41.66 7.39
CA ASP A 23 27.75 41.25 8.32
C ASP A 23 27.25 40.21 9.36
N LEU A 24 26.49 39.24 8.86
CA LEU A 24 25.94 38.13 9.63
C LEU A 24 26.40 36.81 9.03
N CYS A 25 26.58 35.79 9.85
CA CYS A 25 26.87 34.43 9.41
C CYS A 25 25.62 33.55 9.39
N THR A 26 25.61 32.58 8.48
CA THR A 26 24.49 31.64 8.33
C THR A 26 24.63 30.54 9.37
N ILE A 27 23.80 30.55 10.42
CA ILE A 27 23.82 29.51 11.45
C ILE A 27 22.73 28.47 11.25
N CYS A 28 22.93 27.30 11.86
CA CYS A 28 21.92 26.26 11.96
C CYS A 28 21.60 26.02 13.43
N PHE A 29 20.34 25.79 13.73
CA PHE A 29 19.84 25.47 15.07
C PHE A 29 18.66 24.50 14.91
N LYS A 30 18.31 23.80 15.99
CA LYS A 30 17.24 22.82 15.97
C LYS A 30 15.86 23.49 16.18
N PRO A 31 14.75 22.85 15.75
CA PRO A 31 13.42 23.43 15.90
C PRO A 31 13.03 23.82 17.34
N ASP A 32 13.50 23.08 18.34
CA ASP A 32 13.30 23.35 19.77
C ASP A 32 14.07 24.57 20.28
N GLU A 33 15.11 25.01 19.57
CA GLU A 33 15.86 26.22 19.89
C GLU A 33 15.20 27.50 19.32
N LEU A 34 14.17 27.36 18.49
CA LEU A 34 13.53 28.46 17.76
C LEU A 34 12.95 29.53 18.71
N ASP A 35 12.33 29.14 19.82
CA ASP A 35 11.75 30.07 20.79
C ASP A 35 12.83 30.88 21.54
N SER A 36 14.07 30.38 21.54
CA SER A 36 15.23 31.04 22.15
C SER A 36 16.11 31.78 21.15
N PHE A 37 15.75 31.74 19.86
CA PHE A 37 16.55 32.34 18.80
C PHE A 37 16.63 33.86 18.98
N ASP A 38 17.86 34.37 18.95
CA ASP A 38 18.14 35.79 18.92
C ASP A 38 19.10 36.11 17.77
N ILE A 39 18.95 37.28 17.15
CA ILE A 39 19.76 37.66 15.99
C ILE A 39 21.27 37.73 16.29
N SER A 40 21.65 37.94 17.56
CA SER A 40 23.05 37.91 18.00
C SER A 40 23.74 36.57 17.72
N TRP A 41 22.99 35.47 17.59
CA TRP A 41 23.55 34.16 17.28
C TRP A 41 24.23 34.12 15.90
N ALA A 42 23.85 35.03 15.00
CA ALA A 42 24.40 35.16 13.66
C ALA A 42 25.59 36.15 13.59
N ASN A 43 26.14 36.61 14.71
CA ASN A 43 27.33 37.46 14.71
C ASN A 43 28.57 36.66 14.23
N PRO A 44 29.28 37.08 13.16
CA PRO A 44 30.45 36.38 12.64
C PRO A 44 31.57 36.13 13.67
N GLU A 45 31.75 37.03 14.63
CA GLU A 45 32.79 36.90 15.66
C GLU A 45 32.40 35.93 16.78
N LYS A 46 31.11 35.76 17.03
CA LYS A 46 30.58 35.03 18.20
C LYS A 46 29.29 34.29 17.89
N PHE A 47 29.35 33.45 16.86
CA PHE A 47 28.18 32.76 16.35
C PHE A 47 27.78 31.56 17.21
N ARG A 48 26.48 31.25 17.22
CA ARG A 48 25.92 30.03 17.83
C ARG A 48 25.40 29.11 16.72
N HIS A 49 26.17 28.06 16.42
CA HIS A 49 25.82 27.05 15.42
C HIS A 49 25.69 25.69 16.09
N ASN A 50 24.51 25.09 16.00
CA ASN A 50 24.26 23.75 16.48
C ASN A 50 24.74 22.73 15.43
N THR A 51 25.82 22.00 15.71
CA THR A 51 26.39 20.99 14.79
C THR A 51 25.49 19.77 14.60
N ASN A 52 24.55 19.51 15.52
CA ASN A 52 23.61 18.39 15.47
C ASN A 52 22.41 18.67 14.56
N TRP A 53 22.37 19.80 13.85
CA TRP A 53 21.30 20.16 12.92
C TRP A 53 21.04 19.12 11.82
N ARG A 54 22.02 18.24 11.54
CA ARG A 54 21.92 17.14 10.57
C ARG A 54 21.16 15.91 11.08
N LEU A 55 21.07 15.76 12.40
CA LEU A 55 20.28 14.70 13.01
C LEU A 55 18.83 15.13 12.95
N TYR A 56 17.89 14.25 12.62
CA TYR A 56 16.46 14.56 12.63
C TYR A 56 15.64 13.38 13.13
N VAL A 57 14.50 13.69 13.73
CA VAL A 57 13.46 12.70 14.04
C VAL A 57 12.31 12.88 13.04
N GLU A 58 11.79 11.77 12.51
CA GLU A 58 10.64 11.82 11.61
C GLU A 58 9.45 12.50 12.31
N GLY A 59 8.95 13.59 11.73
CA GLY A 59 7.85 14.38 12.28
C GLY A 59 8.24 15.59 13.14
N GLU A 60 9.54 15.86 13.37
CA GLU A 60 9.97 16.98 14.24
C GLU A 60 9.57 18.39 13.73
N GLY A 61 9.21 18.51 12.45
CA GLY A 61 8.78 19.77 11.83
C GLY A 61 7.29 19.86 11.50
N ASP A 62 6.48 18.84 11.81
CA ASP A 62 5.09 18.75 11.35
C ASP A 62 4.22 19.86 11.95
N GLU A 63 4.34 20.12 13.24
CA GLU A 63 3.58 21.16 13.94
C GLU A 63 3.90 22.55 13.39
N LEU A 64 5.19 22.85 13.19
CA LEU A 64 5.65 24.10 12.60
C LEU A 64 5.17 24.26 11.15
N ALA A 65 5.18 23.19 10.36
CA ALA A 65 4.67 23.20 8.99
C ALA A 65 3.15 23.46 8.94
N ILE A 66 2.38 22.85 9.86
CA ILE A 66 0.93 23.09 9.99
C ILE A 66 0.67 24.55 10.38
N LYS A 67 1.40 25.08 11.37
CA LYS A 67 1.28 26.47 11.81
C LYS A 67 1.62 27.44 10.68
N ALA A 68 2.74 27.23 9.98
CA ALA A 68 3.15 28.04 8.83
C ALA A 68 2.10 28.01 7.70
N LEU A 69 1.53 26.83 7.40
CA LEU A 69 0.47 26.71 6.39
C LEU A 69 -0.82 27.44 6.80
N SER A 70 -1.13 27.47 8.10
CA SER A 70 -2.29 28.18 8.62
C SER A 70 -2.14 29.70 8.46
N GLU A 71 -0.93 30.22 8.67
CA GLU A 71 -0.63 31.64 8.72
C GLU A 71 -0.34 32.22 7.32
N VAL A 72 0.52 31.57 6.53
CA VAL A 72 0.93 32.03 5.20
C VAL A 72 -0.13 31.71 4.13
N LYS A 73 -1.06 30.78 4.42
CA LYS A 73 -2.00 30.17 3.47
C LYS A 73 -1.28 29.52 2.27
N GLY A 74 -2.01 28.71 1.49
CA GLY A 74 -1.46 28.03 0.31
C GLY A 74 -1.10 29.00 -0.82
N TYR A 75 -0.21 28.55 -1.70
CA TYR A 75 0.19 29.24 -2.94
C TYR A 75 -1.03 29.73 -3.77
N PRO A 76 -1.00 30.91 -4.40
CA PRO A 76 -2.07 31.37 -5.28
C PRO A 76 -2.29 30.38 -6.44
N GLY A 77 -3.49 29.79 -6.54
CA GLY A 77 -3.78 28.69 -7.49
C GLY A 77 -3.66 27.29 -6.89
N TRP A 78 -3.21 27.16 -5.63
CA TRP A 78 -3.24 25.92 -4.87
C TRP A 78 -4.64 25.66 -4.30
N THR A 79 -5.63 25.43 -5.18
CA THR A 79 -6.97 24.87 -4.85
C THR A 79 -6.91 23.38 -4.45
N ARG A 80 -5.74 22.95 -3.95
CA ARG A 80 -5.49 21.61 -3.43
C ARG A 80 -5.34 21.63 -1.91
N ALA A 81 -5.07 22.78 -1.29
CA ALA A 81 -5.07 22.91 0.18
C ALA A 81 -6.47 22.70 0.76
N ASP A 82 -7.51 23.20 0.09
CA ASP A 82 -8.90 22.86 0.42
C ASP A 82 -9.20 21.39 0.15
N LYS A 83 -8.63 20.78 -0.90
CA LYS A 83 -8.74 19.33 -1.14
C LYS A 83 -7.99 18.48 -0.13
N ILE A 84 -6.88 18.96 0.43
CA ILE A 84 -6.05 18.25 1.41
C ILE A 84 -6.66 18.41 2.80
N ARG A 85 -7.10 19.61 3.19
CA ARG A 85 -7.91 19.80 4.40
C ARG A 85 -9.23 19.07 4.30
N SER A 86 -9.91 19.11 3.16
CA SER A 86 -11.10 18.31 2.95
C SER A 86 -10.77 16.83 2.94
N ALA A 87 -9.62 16.37 2.45
CA ALA A 87 -9.22 14.95 2.44
C ALA A 87 -8.74 14.45 3.80
N ILE A 88 -8.08 15.28 4.62
CA ILE A 88 -7.69 15.02 6.00
C ILE A 88 -8.93 15.03 6.88
N LYS A 89 -9.80 16.03 6.73
CA LYS A 89 -11.14 16.06 7.34
C LYS A 89 -12.02 14.91 6.87
N LEU A 90 -11.97 14.51 5.57
CA LEU A 90 -12.62 13.30 5.08
C LEU A 90 -12.00 12.04 5.67
N LYS A 91 -10.68 12.03 5.93
CA LYS A 91 -9.96 10.90 6.53
C LYS A 91 -10.34 10.75 7.99
N GLU A 92 -10.38 11.85 8.74
CA GLU A 92 -10.78 11.93 10.14
C GLU A 92 -12.28 11.67 10.31
N GLU A 93 -13.15 12.23 9.46
CA GLU A 93 -14.57 11.90 9.41
C GLU A 93 -14.82 10.47 8.94
N LYS A 94 -13.99 9.86 8.07
CA LYS A 94 -14.08 8.42 7.75
C LYS A 94 -13.47 7.50 8.80
N ARG A 95 -12.66 8.05 9.72
CA ARG A 95 -12.09 7.33 10.87
C ARG A 95 -13.06 7.39 12.05
N GLY A 96 -13.81 8.50 12.19
CA GLY A 96 -14.88 8.70 13.18
C GLY A 96 -16.26 8.19 12.74
N LYS A 97 -16.56 8.16 11.44
CA LYS A 97 -17.71 7.45 10.88
C LYS A 97 -17.20 6.10 10.40
N ALA A 98 -17.35 5.07 11.24
CA ALA A 98 -17.50 3.70 10.75
C ALA A 98 -18.63 3.75 9.72
N GLY A 99 -18.27 3.93 8.44
CA GLY A 99 -19.22 4.25 7.39
C GLY A 99 -20.31 3.19 7.37
N GLU A 100 -21.57 3.63 7.32
CA GLU A 100 -22.70 2.74 7.15
C GLU A 100 -22.37 1.69 6.08
N ARG A 101 -22.40 0.41 6.49
CA ARG A 101 -22.18 -0.70 5.57
C ARG A 101 -23.29 -0.63 4.54
N LYS A 102 -22.93 -0.40 3.27
CA LYS A 102 -23.88 -0.55 2.17
C LYS A 102 -23.97 -2.03 1.86
N GLU A 103 -24.76 -2.74 2.66
CA GLU A 103 -25.06 -4.14 2.43
C GLU A 103 -25.64 -4.31 1.01
N GLY A 104 -25.14 -5.31 0.27
CA GLY A 104 -25.56 -5.57 -1.10
C GLY A 104 -24.73 -4.90 -2.20
N GLY A 105 -23.69 -4.13 -1.86
CA GLY A 105 -22.79 -3.51 -2.85
C GLY A 105 -21.97 -4.52 -3.68
N LYS A 106 -21.57 -4.11 -4.89
CA LYS A 106 -20.67 -4.92 -5.74
C LYS A 106 -19.22 -4.82 -5.24
N ILE A 107 -18.60 -5.95 -4.91
CA ILE A 107 -17.17 -6.01 -4.57
C ILE A 107 -16.36 -5.89 -5.85
N GLY A 108 -15.35 -5.00 -5.88
CA GLY A 108 -14.50 -4.81 -7.04
C GLY A 108 -13.63 -6.04 -7.35
N ARG A 109 -13.41 -6.32 -8.65
CA ARG A 109 -12.64 -7.48 -9.15
C ARG A 109 -11.27 -7.65 -8.51
N TYR A 110 -10.54 -6.54 -8.30
CA TYR A 110 -9.24 -6.52 -7.64
C TYR A 110 -9.30 -7.09 -6.21
N TYR A 111 -10.33 -6.72 -5.45
CA TYR A 111 -10.53 -7.19 -4.08
C TYR A 111 -10.97 -8.66 -4.05
N VAL A 112 -11.82 -9.08 -5.00
CA VAL A 112 -12.19 -10.50 -5.15
C VAL A 112 -10.98 -11.35 -5.50
N MET A 113 -10.12 -10.87 -6.42
CA MET A 113 -8.88 -11.56 -6.78
C MET A 113 -7.97 -11.72 -5.56
N ALA A 114 -7.74 -10.64 -4.81
CA ALA A 114 -6.90 -10.68 -3.61
C ALA A 114 -7.44 -11.66 -2.56
N LEU A 115 -8.75 -11.61 -2.29
CA LEU A 115 -9.42 -12.47 -1.31
C LEU A 115 -9.32 -13.95 -1.69
N LEU A 116 -9.61 -14.29 -2.96
CA LEU A 116 -9.59 -15.67 -3.42
C LEU A 116 -8.17 -16.23 -3.52
N GLN A 117 -7.18 -15.43 -3.93
CA GLN A 117 -5.78 -15.87 -3.94
C GLN A 117 -5.23 -16.06 -2.52
N ALA A 118 -5.62 -15.22 -1.57
CA ALA A 118 -5.30 -15.44 -0.15
C ALA A 118 -5.94 -16.74 0.36
N ALA A 119 -7.23 -16.96 0.09
CA ALA A 119 -7.93 -18.19 0.47
C ALA A 119 -7.29 -19.44 -0.16
N ARG A 120 -6.86 -19.36 -1.43
CA ARG A 120 -6.12 -20.40 -2.16
C ARG A 120 -4.81 -20.75 -1.46
N TYR A 121 -3.98 -19.75 -1.18
CA TYR A 121 -2.70 -19.95 -0.51
C TYR A 121 -2.90 -20.56 0.88
N PHE A 122 -3.84 -20.05 1.65
CA PHE A 122 -4.17 -20.57 2.98
C PHE A 122 -4.65 -22.03 2.92
N THR A 123 -5.44 -22.39 1.92
CA THR A 123 -5.93 -23.77 1.77
C THR A 123 -4.80 -24.76 1.48
N LEU A 124 -3.74 -24.33 0.78
CA LEU A 124 -2.60 -25.19 0.43
C LEU A 124 -1.52 -25.24 1.52
N THR A 125 -1.38 -24.18 2.32
CA THR A 125 -0.23 -24.02 3.24
C THR A 125 -0.61 -23.90 4.72
N GLY A 126 -1.81 -23.42 5.04
CA GLY A 126 -2.25 -23.11 6.41
C GLY A 126 -1.69 -21.82 7.01
N ASP A 127 -0.85 -21.05 6.30
CA ASP A 127 -0.24 -19.81 6.80
C ASP A 127 -1.09 -18.59 6.42
N LEU A 128 -1.71 -17.96 7.41
CA LEU A 128 -2.64 -16.84 7.21
C LEU A 128 -1.93 -15.54 6.78
N ASP A 129 -0.77 -15.26 7.36
CA ASP A 129 -0.07 -14.01 7.08
C ASP A 129 0.55 -14.05 5.68
N LYS A 130 1.18 -15.17 5.31
CA LYS A 130 1.64 -15.37 3.93
C LYS A 130 0.49 -15.43 2.94
N ALA A 131 -0.67 -15.97 3.33
CA ALA A 131 -1.85 -15.92 2.47
C ALA A 131 -2.28 -14.48 2.14
N LYS A 132 -2.36 -13.60 3.14
CA LYS A 132 -2.68 -12.18 2.94
C LYS A 132 -1.65 -11.49 2.05
N SER A 133 -0.37 -11.71 2.33
CA SER A 133 0.76 -11.19 1.53
C SER A 133 0.67 -11.66 0.06
N PHE A 134 0.43 -12.96 -0.15
CA PHE A 134 0.30 -13.58 -1.48
C PHE A 134 -0.92 -13.03 -2.25
N GLY A 135 -2.08 -12.96 -1.59
CA GLY A 135 -3.30 -12.46 -2.19
C GLY A 135 -3.17 -11.02 -2.69
N LEU A 136 -2.59 -10.14 -1.87
CA LEU A 136 -2.28 -8.77 -2.27
C LEU A 136 -1.31 -8.73 -3.47
N ASN A 137 -0.23 -9.51 -3.41
CA ASN A 137 0.78 -9.58 -4.46
C ASN A 137 0.20 -10.02 -5.81
N ARG A 138 -0.59 -11.10 -5.84
CA ARG A 138 -1.18 -11.61 -7.09
C ARG A 138 -2.22 -10.66 -7.65
N ALA A 139 -3.01 -9.98 -6.82
CA ALA A 139 -3.95 -8.98 -7.29
C ALA A 139 -3.23 -7.80 -7.98
N ILE A 140 -2.10 -7.34 -7.44
CA ILE A 140 -1.26 -6.31 -8.07
C ILE A 140 -0.65 -6.85 -9.38
N PHE A 141 -0.12 -8.08 -9.36
CA PHE A 141 0.47 -8.71 -10.54
C PHE A 141 -0.52 -8.82 -11.71
N TYR A 142 -1.74 -9.32 -11.48
CA TYR A 142 -2.75 -9.42 -12.53
C TYR A 142 -3.26 -8.06 -13.01
N ALA A 143 -3.34 -7.07 -12.12
CA ALA A 143 -3.65 -5.70 -12.52
C ALA A 143 -2.56 -5.15 -13.45
N TRP A 144 -1.29 -5.34 -13.12
CA TRP A 144 -0.15 -4.96 -13.96
C TRP A 144 -0.13 -5.72 -15.29
N ALA A 145 -0.27 -7.05 -15.26
CA ALA A 145 -0.26 -7.89 -16.45
C ALA A 145 -1.38 -7.55 -17.44
N LYS A 146 -2.53 -7.05 -16.96
CA LYS A 146 -3.61 -6.59 -17.84
C LYS A 146 -3.23 -5.34 -18.65
N HIS A 147 -2.47 -4.42 -18.07
CA HIS A 147 -2.10 -3.15 -18.71
C HIS A 147 -0.84 -3.27 -19.56
N TYR A 148 0.07 -4.16 -19.19
CA TYR A 148 1.36 -4.31 -19.87
C TYR A 148 1.47 -5.62 -20.68
N GLY A 149 0.58 -6.61 -20.49
CA GLY A 149 0.72 -7.92 -21.14
C GLY A 149 0.46 -7.95 -22.65
N LYS A 150 -0.23 -6.96 -23.24
CA LYS A 150 -0.47 -6.88 -24.68
C LYS A 150 0.61 -6.01 -25.33
N GLY A 151 1.70 -6.64 -25.77
CA GLY A 151 2.80 -5.96 -26.46
C GLY A 151 4.04 -5.68 -25.60
N TYR A 152 4.09 -6.15 -24.35
CA TYR A 152 5.36 -6.25 -23.64
C TYR A 152 6.16 -7.43 -24.20
N THR A 153 7.07 -7.11 -25.12
CA THR A 153 8.29 -7.90 -25.25
C THR A 153 9.12 -7.63 -24.00
N PRO A 154 9.40 -8.64 -23.15
CA PRO A 154 10.48 -8.48 -22.19
C PRO A 154 11.69 -8.04 -22.99
N LYS A 155 12.41 -7.00 -22.57
CA LYS A 155 13.75 -6.70 -23.12
C LYS A 155 14.79 -7.79 -22.74
N THR A 156 14.34 -9.04 -22.62
CA THR A 156 15.10 -10.20 -22.19
C THR A 156 14.45 -11.45 -22.78
N VAL A 157 14.42 -11.53 -24.11
CA VAL A 157 14.36 -12.83 -24.77
C VAL A 157 15.78 -13.39 -24.76
N ILE A 158 16.19 -13.99 -23.64
CA ILE A 158 17.29 -14.97 -23.68
C ILE A 158 16.65 -16.27 -24.13
N ARG A 159 16.40 -16.37 -25.44
CA ARG A 159 16.22 -17.68 -26.07
C ARG A 159 17.60 -18.23 -26.36
N ARG A 160 17.92 -19.28 -25.58
CA ARG A 160 18.89 -20.36 -25.82
C ARG A 160 20.33 -20.14 -25.38
N ARG A 161 20.81 -21.26 -24.80
CA ARG A 161 22.13 -21.62 -24.29
C ARG A 161 22.52 -20.98 -22.96
N ALA A 162 22.47 -21.80 -21.91
CA ALA A 162 23.52 -21.76 -20.90
C ALA A 162 24.86 -21.78 -21.65
N PRO A 163 25.71 -20.76 -21.43
CA PRO A 163 26.81 -20.99 -20.50
C PRO A 163 27.08 -19.78 -19.59
N SER A 164 27.70 -20.09 -18.45
CA SER A 164 28.44 -19.23 -17.53
C SER A 164 28.46 -17.72 -17.83
N GLY A 165 27.78 -16.94 -16.99
CA GLY A 165 27.95 -15.48 -17.01
C GLY A 165 26.89 -14.81 -16.18
N ARG A 166 27.26 -14.42 -14.96
CA ARG A 166 26.48 -13.55 -14.08
C ARG A 166 25.91 -12.38 -14.88
N VAL A 167 24.59 -12.27 -14.94
CA VAL A 167 23.91 -11.03 -15.31
C VAL A 167 23.52 -10.38 -14.00
N GLU A 168 24.29 -9.37 -13.60
CA GLU A 168 24.08 -8.60 -12.38
C GLU A 168 22.77 -7.80 -12.50
N ALA A 169 21.73 -8.31 -11.85
CA ALA A 169 20.55 -7.54 -11.50
C ALA A 169 20.96 -6.46 -10.50
N LYS A 170 20.50 -5.22 -10.72
CA LYS A 170 20.65 -4.14 -9.72
C LYS A 170 20.14 -4.64 -8.37
N GLU A 171 21.01 -4.58 -7.37
CA GLU A 171 20.87 -5.17 -6.04
C GLU A 171 19.56 -4.80 -5.34
N GLY A 172 18.61 -5.73 -5.39
CA GLY A 172 17.68 -5.98 -4.30
C GLY A 172 17.78 -7.47 -4.01
N LYS A 173 18.13 -7.85 -2.78
CA LYS A 173 18.20 -9.26 -2.37
C LYS A 173 16.79 -9.84 -2.36
N TYR A 174 16.38 -10.45 -3.45
CA TYR A 174 15.15 -11.21 -3.52
C TYR A 174 15.41 -12.63 -3.95
N LYS A 175 14.68 -13.55 -3.34
CA LYS A 175 14.72 -14.99 -3.64
C LYS A 175 13.44 -15.35 -4.38
N PHE A 176 13.47 -16.41 -5.18
CA PHE A 176 12.24 -16.96 -5.76
C PHE A 176 11.78 -18.14 -4.91
N THR A 177 10.47 -18.23 -4.70
CA THR A 177 9.82 -19.39 -4.10
C THR A 177 8.71 -19.88 -5.00
N VAL A 178 8.40 -21.18 -4.95
CA VAL A 178 7.24 -21.75 -5.65
C VAL A 178 6.06 -21.68 -4.70
N ALA A 179 5.05 -20.90 -5.06
CA ALA A 179 3.82 -20.74 -4.31
C ALA A 179 2.64 -21.02 -5.24
N CYS A 180 1.73 -21.93 -4.86
CA CYS A 180 0.56 -22.30 -5.68
C CYS A 180 0.89 -22.59 -7.16
N GLY A 181 1.99 -23.30 -7.40
CA GLY A 181 2.48 -23.69 -8.73
C GLY A 181 3.07 -22.57 -9.60
N GLU A 182 3.33 -21.39 -9.04
CA GLU A 182 4.02 -20.29 -9.73
C GLU A 182 5.29 -19.87 -8.99
N GLN A 183 6.31 -19.44 -9.75
CA GLN A 183 7.52 -18.82 -9.19
C GLN A 183 7.22 -17.36 -8.84
N VAL A 184 7.32 -17.02 -7.55
CA VAL A 184 7.02 -15.68 -7.04
C VAL A 184 8.24 -15.15 -6.27
N PRO A 185 8.65 -13.90 -6.51
CA PRO A 185 9.75 -13.31 -5.77
C PRO A 185 9.32 -12.99 -4.33
N VAL A 186 10.23 -13.25 -3.40
CA VAL A 186 10.12 -12.98 -1.96
C VAL A 186 11.35 -12.22 -1.47
N SER A 187 11.18 -11.39 -0.45
CA SER A 187 12.29 -10.71 0.20
C SER A 187 13.07 -11.66 1.10
N ASP A 188 14.20 -11.18 1.62
CA ASP A 188 14.96 -11.90 2.66
C ASP A 188 14.13 -12.21 3.92
N ARG A 189 13.10 -11.42 4.20
CA ARG A 189 12.16 -11.62 5.31
C ARG A 189 11.07 -12.66 4.99
N GLY A 190 11.05 -13.20 3.77
CA GLY A 190 10.08 -14.21 3.33
C GLY A 190 8.73 -13.67 2.87
N TRP A 191 8.60 -12.34 2.72
CA TRP A 191 7.37 -11.70 2.24
C TRP A 191 7.36 -11.58 0.72
N PHE A 192 6.19 -11.69 0.10
CA PHE A 192 6.07 -11.57 -1.36
C PHE A 192 6.36 -10.13 -1.80
N ILE A 193 7.08 -9.98 -2.92
CA ILE A 193 7.48 -8.67 -3.44
C ILE A 193 6.94 -8.43 -4.85
N MET A 194 6.72 -7.17 -5.19
CA MET A 194 6.40 -6.75 -6.55
C MET A 194 6.98 -5.35 -6.77
N GLY A 195 7.75 -5.14 -7.85
CA GLY A 195 8.36 -3.85 -8.15
C GLY A 195 9.27 -3.31 -7.05
N GLY A 196 9.94 -4.19 -6.30
CA GLY A 196 10.82 -3.81 -5.17
C GLY A 196 10.10 -3.49 -3.86
N LYS A 197 8.76 -3.55 -3.80
CA LYS A 197 7.98 -3.34 -2.59
C LYS A 197 7.49 -4.65 -2.00
N GLU A 198 7.75 -4.88 -0.71
CA GLU A 198 7.16 -6.00 0.04
C GLU A 198 5.66 -5.79 0.27
N GLN A 199 4.89 -6.87 0.17
CA GLN A 199 3.45 -6.87 0.34
C GLN A 199 3.12 -7.43 1.72
N MET A 200 2.83 -6.56 2.69
CA MET A 200 2.60 -6.98 4.08
C MET A 200 1.17 -7.46 4.33
N PRO A 201 0.96 -8.37 5.30
CA PRO A 201 -0.39 -8.74 5.77
C PRO A 201 -1.21 -7.53 6.24
N ASP A 202 -0.58 -6.58 6.95
CA ASP A 202 -1.23 -5.36 7.41
C ASP A 202 -1.69 -4.45 6.26
N GLU A 203 -0.95 -4.45 5.15
CA GLU A 203 -1.33 -3.71 3.94
C GLU A 203 -2.54 -4.36 3.27
N TYR A 204 -2.58 -5.70 3.24
CA TYR A 204 -3.76 -6.43 2.80
C TYR A 204 -4.97 -6.08 3.67
N ASP A 205 -4.85 -6.06 4.99
CA ASP A 205 -5.98 -5.76 5.87
C ASP A 205 -6.48 -4.31 5.67
N ARG A 206 -5.55 -3.36 5.53
CA ARG A 206 -5.87 -1.95 5.29
C ARG A 206 -6.56 -1.73 3.93
N VAL A 207 -6.06 -2.35 2.86
CA VAL A 207 -6.47 -2.07 1.48
C VAL A 207 -7.60 -2.99 1.03
N ILE A 208 -7.47 -4.29 1.27
CA ILE A 208 -8.39 -5.32 0.82
C ILE A 208 -9.51 -5.52 1.84
N ALA A 209 -9.17 -5.91 3.07
CA ALA A 209 -10.18 -6.23 4.09
C ALA A 209 -11.03 -5.00 4.40
N GLY A 210 -10.42 -3.83 4.60
CA GLY A 210 -11.14 -2.57 4.83
C GLY A 210 -12.03 -2.09 3.67
N LYS A 211 -11.81 -2.56 2.44
CA LYS A 211 -12.69 -2.28 1.30
C LYS A 211 -13.84 -3.28 1.21
N ILE A 212 -13.59 -4.54 1.53
CA ILE A 212 -14.62 -5.58 1.60
C ILE A 212 -15.57 -5.31 2.78
N ASP A 213 -15.05 -4.90 3.94
CA ASP A 213 -15.82 -4.68 5.17
C ASP A 213 -16.94 -3.62 5.02
N LYS A 214 -16.75 -2.69 4.09
CA LYS A 214 -17.74 -1.65 3.74
C LYS A 214 -18.98 -2.21 3.05
N VAL A 215 -18.89 -3.41 2.49
CA VAL A 215 -19.96 -4.09 1.75
C VAL A 215 -20.50 -5.28 2.55
N VAL A 216 -19.60 -6.04 3.17
CA VAL A 216 -19.92 -7.24 3.94
C VAL A 216 -18.85 -7.42 5.03
N PRO A 217 -19.20 -7.85 6.26
CA PRO A 217 -18.21 -8.13 7.28
C PRO A 217 -17.09 -9.02 6.77
N TYR A 218 -15.84 -8.59 6.92
CA TYR A 218 -14.70 -9.28 6.31
C TYR A 218 -14.62 -10.75 6.72
N ASN A 219 -14.84 -11.06 8.00
CA ASN A 219 -14.86 -12.44 8.51
C ASN A 219 -15.87 -13.33 7.77
N LYS A 220 -17.01 -12.78 7.38
CA LYS A 220 -18.04 -13.49 6.61
C LYS A 220 -17.58 -13.73 5.18
N ALA A 221 -17.00 -12.72 4.53
CA ALA A 221 -16.44 -12.86 3.19
C ALA A 221 -15.26 -13.84 3.14
N TRP A 222 -14.36 -13.79 4.13
CA TRP A 222 -13.23 -14.70 4.27
C TRP A 222 -13.68 -16.14 4.44
N LYS A 223 -14.64 -16.39 5.34
CA LYS A 223 -15.20 -17.74 5.53
C LYS A 223 -15.86 -18.27 4.26
N ALA A 224 -16.64 -17.43 3.57
CA ALA A 224 -17.29 -17.81 2.32
C ALA A 224 -16.26 -18.10 1.21
N ALA A 225 -15.22 -17.28 1.08
CA ALA A 225 -14.11 -17.50 0.15
C ALA A 225 -13.36 -18.81 0.44
N LEU A 226 -13.05 -19.09 1.70
CA LEU A 226 -12.36 -20.32 2.10
C LEU A 226 -13.16 -21.56 1.77
N GLU A 227 -14.45 -21.60 2.11
CA GLU A 227 -15.31 -22.74 1.79
C GLU A 227 -15.47 -22.93 0.27
N TYR A 228 -15.64 -21.83 -0.47
CA TYR A 228 -15.70 -21.87 -1.93
C TYR A 228 -14.41 -22.41 -2.55
N VAL A 229 -13.24 -21.94 -2.10
CA VAL A 229 -11.96 -22.42 -2.62
C VAL A 229 -11.72 -23.89 -2.25
N LYS A 230 -12.10 -24.32 -1.04
CA LYS A 230 -11.99 -25.71 -0.57
C LYS A 230 -12.84 -26.70 -1.36
N SER A 231 -13.89 -26.27 -2.07
CA SER A 231 -14.68 -27.19 -2.90
C SER A 231 -13.95 -27.62 -4.18
N PHE A 232 -12.79 -27.03 -4.50
CA PHE A 232 -11.99 -27.40 -5.66
C PHE A 232 -10.82 -28.32 -5.27
N PRO A 233 -10.46 -29.30 -6.11
CA PRO A 233 -9.30 -30.16 -5.88
C PRO A 233 -7.99 -29.38 -5.87
N ALA A 234 -7.01 -29.88 -5.12
CA ALA A 234 -5.68 -29.28 -5.00
C ALA A 234 -4.95 -29.14 -6.35
N THR A 235 -5.28 -29.98 -7.34
CA THR A 235 -4.74 -29.89 -8.71
C THR A 235 -5.17 -28.61 -9.42
N ILE A 236 -6.41 -28.15 -9.23
CA ILE A 236 -6.89 -26.85 -9.76
C ILE A 236 -6.27 -25.72 -8.96
N LEU A 237 -6.23 -25.84 -7.63
CA LEU A 237 -5.68 -24.80 -6.77
C LEU A 237 -4.17 -24.64 -6.93
N SER A 238 -3.44 -25.65 -7.39
CA SER A 238 -2.00 -25.55 -7.61
C SER A 238 -1.65 -25.04 -9.00
N ASP A 239 -2.61 -24.94 -9.93
CA ASP A 239 -2.39 -24.44 -11.28
C ASP A 239 -2.91 -23.00 -11.41
N PRO A 240 -2.04 -22.00 -11.69
CA PRO A 240 -2.45 -20.60 -11.80
C PRO A 240 -3.51 -20.33 -12.89
N GLN A 241 -3.43 -21.02 -14.03
CA GLN A 241 -4.33 -20.83 -15.16
C GLN A 241 -5.70 -21.41 -14.84
N ARG A 242 -5.73 -22.65 -14.34
CA ARG A 242 -6.97 -23.32 -13.94
C ARG A 242 -7.66 -22.59 -12.79
N PHE A 243 -6.89 -22.11 -11.81
CA PHE A 243 -7.45 -21.27 -10.76
C PHE A 243 -8.11 -20.00 -11.34
N TYR A 244 -7.46 -19.33 -12.29
CA TYR A 244 -8.04 -18.14 -12.92
C TYR A 244 -9.33 -18.46 -13.67
N GLU A 245 -9.36 -19.53 -14.45
CA GLU A 245 -10.48 -19.89 -15.33
C GLU A 245 -11.65 -20.55 -14.60
N GLU A 246 -11.37 -21.50 -13.71
CA GLU A 246 -12.37 -22.35 -13.06
C GLU A 246 -12.83 -21.80 -11.71
N VAL A 247 -11.98 -21.07 -10.99
CA VAL A 247 -12.28 -20.55 -9.64
C VAL A 247 -12.58 -19.07 -9.66
N TYR A 248 -11.69 -18.24 -10.19
CA TYR A 248 -11.86 -16.78 -10.12
C TYR A 248 -12.85 -16.23 -11.15
N LYS A 249 -12.66 -16.55 -12.44
CA LYS A 249 -13.43 -15.97 -13.55
C LYS A 249 -14.96 -16.15 -13.41
N PRO A 250 -15.50 -17.28 -12.92
CA PRO A 250 -16.95 -17.46 -12.76
C PRO A 250 -17.57 -16.53 -11.72
N VAL A 251 -16.86 -16.20 -10.64
CA VAL A 251 -17.40 -15.41 -9.52
C VAL A 251 -16.84 -13.99 -9.45
N ARG A 252 -15.89 -13.60 -10.31
CA ARG A 252 -15.19 -12.30 -10.23
C ARG A 252 -16.10 -11.06 -10.18
N ASP A 253 -17.28 -11.15 -10.81
CA ASP A 253 -18.25 -10.06 -10.94
C ASP A 253 -19.47 -10.23 -10.04
N THR A 254 -19.70 -11.45 -9.54
CA THR A 254 -20.93 -11.85 -8.84
C THR A 254 -20.66 -12.48 -7.47
N PHE A 255 -19.42 -12.42 -6.96
CA PHE A 255 -18.98 -13.06 -5.71
C PHE A 255 -19.94 -12.85 -4.54
N TYR A 256 -20.44 -11.62 -4.35
CA TYR A 256 -21.40 -11.32 -3.29
C TYR A 256 -22.70 -12.14 -3.42
N ARG A 257 -23.26 -12.23 -4.63
CA ARG A 257 -24.50 -12.97 -4.88
C ARG A 257 -24.27 -14.49 -4.86
N ASP A 258 -23.27 -14.95 -5.60
CA ASP A 258 -23.10 -16.36 -5.92
C ASP A 258 -22.38 -17.15 -4.83
N VAL A 259 -21.53 -16.50 -4.04
CA VAL A 259 -20.74 -17.14 -2.97
C VAL A 259 -21.26 -16.77 -1.59
N ILE A 260 -21.57 -15.48 -1.36
CA ILE A 260 -22.02 -15.03 -0.02
C ILE A 260 -23.52 -15.27 0.17
N GLN A 261 -24.39 -14.77 -0.72
CA GLN A 261 -25.85 -14.88 -0.57
C GLN A 261 -26.40 -16.27 -0.88
N ARG A 262 -25.86 -16.99 -1.88
CA ARG A 262 -26.30 -18.37 -2.19
C ARG A 262 -26.22 -19.27 -0.96
N LYS A 263 -25.17 -19.10 -0.15
CA LYS A 263 -25.00 -19.80 1.11
C LYS A 263 -26.08 -19.47 2.14
N GLU A 264 -26.49 -18.21 2.26
CA GLU A 264 -27.57 -17.83 3.18
C GLU A 264 -28.89 -18.51 2.83
N LYS A 265 -29.21 -18.63 1.54
CA LYS A 265 -30.39 -19.35 1.08
C LYS A 265 -30.29 -20.84 1.40
N THR A 266 -29.17 -21.50 1.10
CA THR A 266 -28.98 -22.94 1.41
C THR A 266 -29.02 -23.21 2.92
N LYS A 267 -28.56 -22.28 3.76
CA LYS A 267 -28.58 -22.42 5.22
C LYS A 267 -29.96 -22.15 5.84
N LYS A 268 -30.78 -21.29 5.21
CA LYS A 268 -32.17 -21.02 5.62
C LYS A 268 -33.14 -22.16 5.29
N VAL A 269 -32.84 -22.98 4.27
CA VAL A 269 -33.73 -24.04 3.74
C VAL A 269 -33.52 -25.40 4.43
N ARG A 270 -32.64 -25.51 5.43
CA ARG A 270 -32.49 -26.75 6.21
C ARG A 270 -32.93 -26.51 7.65
N THR A 271 -34.23 -26.53 7.87
CA THR A 271 -34.84 -26.57 9.20
C THR A 271 -35.11 -28.01 9.62
N LEU A 272 -35.03 -28.30 10.92
CA LEU A 272 -35.29 -29.65 11.46
C LEU A 272 -36.69 -30.17 11.15
N GLU A 273 -37.64 -29.26 10.89
CA GLU A 273 -39.01 -29.57 10.45
C GLU A 273 -39.07 -30.28 9.09
N ASP A 274 -38.08 -30.07 8.20
CA ASP A 274 -37.99 -30.77 6.90
C ASP A 274 -37.48 -32.22 7.01
N PHE A 275 -36.94 -32.60 8.17
CA PHE A 275 -36.44 -33.95 8.44
C PHE A 275 -37.49 -34.85 9.11
N PHE A 276 -38.55 -34.25 9.66
CA PHE A 276 -39.65 -34.94 10.35
C PHE A 276 -40.99 -34.86 9.58
N SER A 277 -40.97 -34.41 8.33
CA SER A 277 -42.14 -34.38 7.43
C SER A 277 -42.10 -35.52 6.41
#